data_AF-Q6S927-F1
#
_entry.id   AF-Q6S927-F1
#
_cell.length_a   1.000
_cell.length_b   1.000
_cell.length_c   1.000
_cell.angle_alpha   90.00
_cell.angle_beta   90.00
_cell.angle_gamma   90.00
#
_symmetry.space_group_name_H-M   'P 1'
#
loop_
_entity.id
_entity.type
_entity.pdbx_description
1 polymer ?
#
loop_
_entity_poly.entity_id
_entity_poly.type
_entity_poly.pdbx_seq_one_letter_code
_entity_poly.pdbx_strand_id
1 'polypeptide(L)'
;SSKEKEDEPDYTNVKDAKELLDKIGQTVHKKVHREDANYRGKLYGLLTQAIFSDITRVPTENPCELDHRYHTNVSWGVINPCEHKSVERFSEVSGGECDEKKIKGSNGGACAPFRRLHVCDKNLEQIKPHTITATHNLLVDVCMAAQFEGASIKGYYPKYQEKYKDTGSTMCTMLARSFAD
;
A
#
# COMPACT_ATOMS: atom_id res chain seq x y z
N SER A 1 9.45 27.92 -28.45
CA SER A 1 9.08 27.40 -27.12
C SER A 1 10.14 26.40 -26.70
N SER A 2 11.07 26.84 -25.86
CA SER A 2 12.20 26.08 -25.37
C SER A 2 11.69 24.88 -24.56
N LYS A 3 11.86 23.66 -25.10
CA LYS A 3 11.83 22.45 -24.28
C LYS A 3 12.96 22.61 -23.26
N GLU A 4 12.63 22.93 -22.01
CA GLU A 4 13.57 22.75 -20.90
C GLU A 4 14.09 21.32 -21.00
N LYS A 5 15.39 21.18 -21.26
CA LYS A 5 16.08 19.90 -21.04
C LYS A 5 15.99 19.70 -19.53
N GLU A 6 15.12 18.79 -19.08
CA GLU A 6 15.24 18.25 -17.74
C GLU A 6 16.65 17.66 -17.63
N ASP A 7 17.47 18.22 -16.74
CA ASP A 7 18.80 17.69 -16.45
C ASP A 7 18.67 16.21 -16.11
N GLU A 8 19.49 15.38 -16.76
CA GLU A 8 19.48 13.95 -16.53
C GLU A 8 19.86 13.69 -15.06
N PRO A 9 19.05 12.92 -14.31
CA PRO A 9 19.29 12.71 -12.90
C PRO A 9 20.62 11.97 -12.68
N ASP A 10 21.48 12.55 -11.86
CA ASP A 10 22.76 11.95 -11.47
C ASP A 10 22.58 10.95 -10.32
N TYR A 11 22.92 9.69 -10.60
CA TYR A 11 22.86 8.57 -9.66
C TYR A 11 24.24 8.12 -9.15
N THR A 12 25.32 8.83 -9.50
CA THR A 12 26.70 8.39 -9.23
C THR A 12 27.11 8.52 -7.76
N ASN A 13 26.47 9.41 -6.99
CA ASN A 13 26.76 9.63 -5.57
C ASN A 13 25.54 9.27 -4.70
N VAL A 14 25.49 8.02 -4.24
CA VAL A 14 24.45 7.46 -3.37
C VAL A 14 25.09 6.63 -2.25
N LYS A 15 24.52 6.68 -1.04
CA LYS A 15 25.10 6.02 0.13
C LYS A 15 24.74 4.55 0.22
N ASP A 16 23.54 4.20 -0.23
CA ASP A 16 23.00 2.84 -0.17
C ASP A 16 21.96 2.61 -1.29
N ALA A 17 21.52 1.35 -1.41
CA ALA A 17 20.53 0.95 -2.40
C ALA A 17 19.17 1.64 -2.21
N LYS A 18 18.80 1.99 -0.97
CA LYS A 18 17.54 2.68 -0.70
C LYS A 18 17.57 4.09 -1.27
N GLU A 19 18.64 4.85 -1.02
CA GLU A 19 18.80 6.20 -1.54
C GLU A 19 18.78 6.21 -3.07
N LEU A 20 19.45 5.24 -3.71
CA LEU A 20 19.43 5.10 -5.16
C LEU A 20 18.01 4.89 -5.71
N LEU A 21 17.27 3.94 -5.13
CA LEU A 21 15.91 3.62 -5.57
C LEU A 21 14.93 4.76 -5.29
N ASP A 22 15.08 5.48 -4.17
CA ASP A 22 14.27 6.66 -3.85
C ASP A 22 14.51 7.79 -4.88
N LYS A 23 15.76 8.03 -5.29
CA LYS A 23 16.09 9.01 -6.34
C LYS A 23 15.47 8.64 -7.69
N ILE A 24 15.57 7.36 -8.08
CA ILE A 24 14.93 6.87 -9.31
C ILE A 24 13.40 7.02 -9.21
N GLY A 25 12.80 6.65 -8.07
CA GLY A 25 11.38 6.81 -7.79
C GLY A 25 10.92 8.28 -7.90
N GLN A 26 11.73 9.22 -7.42
CA GLN A 26 11.47 10.66 -7.56
C GLN A 26 11.42 11.09 -9.04
N THR A 27 12.39 10.65 -9.85
CA THR A 27 12.43 10.92 -11.29
C THR A 27 11.19 10.36 -11.99
N VAL A 28 10.84 9.10 -11.72
CA VAL A 28 9.65 8.45 -12.30
C VAL A 28 8.38 9.16 -11.88
N HIS A 29 8.25 9.52 -10.60
CA HIS A 29 7.11 10.25 -10.07
C HIS A 29 6.95 11.61 -10.78
N LYS A 30 8.01 12.41 -10.93
CA LYS A 30 7.95 13.70 -11.65
C LYS A 30 7.45 13.53 -13.09
N LYS A 31 7.96 12.52 -13.79
CA LYS A 31 7.56 12.21 -15.16
C LYS A 31 6.08 11.84 -15.25
N VAL A 32 5.63 10.87 -14.45
CA VAL A 32 4.23 10.40 -14.43
C VAL A 32 3.29 11.52 -13.97
N HIS A 33 3.70 12.32 -12.99
CA HIS A 33 2.97 13.51 -12.57
C HIS A 33 2.81 14.46 -13.78
N ARG A 34 3.84 14.80 -14.54
CA ARG A 34 3.61 15.65 -15.72
C ARG A 34 2.65 15.01 -16.74
N GLU A 35 2.76 13.71 -16.96
CA GLU A 35 2.00 12.97 -17.98
C GLU A 35 0.52 12.71 -17.58
N ASP A 36 0.22 12.57 -16.29
CA ASP A 36 -1.12 12.25 -15.79
C ASP A 36 -2.03 13.48 -15.59
N ALA A 37 -1.51 14.70 -15.79
CA ALA A 37 -2.18 15.96 -15.45
C ALA A 37 -3.62 16.06 -16.00
N ASN A 38 -3.87 15.56 -17.21
CA ASN A 38 -5.19 15.59 -17.86
C ASN A 38 -6.19 14.57 -17.31
N TYR A 39 -5.73 13.60 -16.52
CA TYR A 39 -6.53 12.49 -16.00
C TYR A 39 -6.80 12.59 -14.51
N ARG A 40 -5.98 13.35 -13.75
CA ARG A 40 -6.13 13.48 -12.30
C ARG A 40 -7.54 13.83 -11.87
N GLY A 41 -8.15 14.85 -12.47
CA GLY A 41 -9.52 15.27 -12.12
C GLY A 41 -10.56 14.17 -12.34
N LYS A 42 -10.33 13.24 -13.28
CA LYS A 42 -11.24 12.11 -13.57
C LYS A 42 -11.05 10.95 -12.58
N LEU A 43 -9.87 10.83 -11.99
CA LEU A 43 -9.49 9.77 -11.07
C LEU A 43 -9.39 10.28 -9.62
N TYR A 44 -9.76 11.54 -9.37
CA TYR A 44 -9.64 12.14 -8.05
C TYR A 44 -10.73 11.58 -7.13
N GLY A 45 -10.31 10.78 -6.15
CA GLY A 45 -11.19 10.22 -5.13
C GLY A 45 -11.40 11.20 -3.97
N LEU A 46 -12.66 11.49 -3.69
CA LEU A 46 -13.13 12.17 -2.47
C LEU A 46 -13.90 11.19 -1.56
N LEU A 47 -13.46 11.02 -0.31
CA LEU A 47 -14.09 10.10 0.65
C LEU A 47 -15.56 10.46 0.92
N THR A 48 -15.85 11.75 1.09
CA THR A 48 -17.20 12.28 1.36
C THR A 48 -18.20 12.06 0.21
N GLN A 49 -17.70 11.73 -0.99
CA GLN A 49 -18.52 11.42 -2.15
C GLN A 49 -18.76 9.91 -2.34
N ALA A 50 -18.18 9.05 -1.49
CA ALA A 50 -18.48 7.62 -1.51
C ALA A 50 -19.92 7.38 -1.04
N ILE A 51 -20.67 6.60 -1.82
CA ILE A 51 -22.06 6.22 -1.51
C ILE A 51 -22.14 4.70 -1.47
N PHE A 52 -22.53 4.13 -0.33
CA PHE A 52 -22.63 2.69 -0.14
C PHE A 52 -24.03 2.16 -0.48
N SER A 53 -24.19 0.84 -0.51
CA SER A 53 -25.44 0.17 -0.90
C SER A 53 -26.64 0.53 -0.02
N ASP A 54 -26.40 0.94 1.23
CA ASP A 54 -27.39 1.40 2.19
C ASP A 54 -27.64 2.92 2.11
N ILE A 55 -27.07 3.59 1.10
CA ILE A 55 -27.16 5.05 0.85
C ILE A 55 -26.35 5.87 1.88
N THR A 56 -25.62 5.22 2.78
CA THR A 56 -24.73 5.89 3.73
C THR A 56 -23.57 6.57 2.98
N ARG A 57 -23.08 7.66 3.57
CA ARG A 57 -21.90 8.39 3.09
C ARG A 57 -20.87 8.47 4.21
N VAL A 58 -19.61 8.61 3.82
CA VAL A 58 -18.54 8.92 4.77
C VAL A 58 -18.72 10.37 5.24
N PRO A 59 -18.83 10.65 6.55
CA PRO A 59 -19.11 11.99 7.08
C PRO A 59 -17.87 12.90 7.08
N THR A 60 -16.71 12.38 6.72
CA THR A 60 -15.40 12.99 6.98
C THR A 60 -14.43 12.71 5.83
N GLU A 61 -13.50 13.64 5.62
CA GLU A 61 -12.38 13.46 4.71
C GLU A 61 -11.17 12.81 5.40
N ASN A 62 -11.25 12.59 6.72
CA ASN A 62 -10.18 11.98 7.48
C ASN A 62 -10.25 10.44 7.35
N PRO A 63 -9.29 9.79 6.67
CA PRO A 63 -9.28 8.33 6.53
C PRO A 63 -9.13 7.61 7.88
N CYS A 64 -8.62 8.28 8.92
CA CYS A 64 -8.48 7.70 10.26
C CYS A 64 -9.82 7.47 10.96
N GLU A 65 -10.90 8.13 10.51
CA GLU A 65 -12.25 8.05 11.08
C GLU A 65 -13.15 7.06 10.33
N LEU A 66 -12.61 6.33 9.35
CA LEU A 66 -13.36 5.30 8.64
C LEU A 66 -13.72 4.14 9.58
N ASP A 67 -14.98 3.74 9.59
CA ASP A 67 -15.45 2.55 10.30
C ASP A 67 -15.72 1.42 9.30
N HIS A 68 -14.89 0.38 9.36
CA HIS A 68 -14.97 -0.82 8.52
C HIS A 68 -16.30 -1.60 8.61
N ARG A 69 -17.12 -1.33 9.63
CA ARG A 69 -18.45 -1.94 9.77
C ARG A 69 -19.50 -1.28 8.90
N TYR A 70 -19.27 -0.02 8.49
CA TYR A 70 -20.26 0.81 7.80
C TYR A 70 -19.75 1.37 6.47
N HIS A 71 -18.48 1.75 6.40
CA HIS A 71 -17.90 2.42 5.23
C HIS A 71 -17.19 1.42 4.31
N THR A 72 -17.89 0.41 3.78
CA THR A 72 -17.27 -0.57 2.87
C THR A 72 -18.22 -1.02 1.74
N ASN A 73 -17.63 -1.34 0.58
CA ASN A 73 -18.35 -1.93 -0.55
C ASN A 73 -18.37 -3.47 -0.53
N VAL A 74 -17.80 -4.09 0.49
CA VAL A 74 -17.74 -5.54 0.62
C VAL A 74 -19.15 -6.12 0.81
N SER A 75 -19.52 -7.06 -0.05
CA SER A 75 -20.92 -7.48 -0.18
C SER A 75 -21.50 -8.32 0.99
N TRP A 76 -20.69 -8.86 1.91
CA TRP A 76 -21.17 -9.63 3.07
C TRP A 76 -20.16 -9.66 4.23
N GLY A 77 -20.60 -9.29 5.44
CA GLY A 77 -19.85 -9.43 6.72
C GLY A 77 -18.90 -8.28 7.04
N VAL A 78 -18.61 -8.07 8.34
CA VAL A 78 -17.50 -7.22 8.78
C VAL A 78 -16.21 -7.96 8.46
N ILE A 79 -15.49 -7.54 7.42
CA ILE A 79 -14.22 -8.15 7.05
C ILE A 79 -13.11 -7.32 7.65
N ASN A 80 -12.42 -7.89 8.64
CA ASN A 80 -11.18 -7.31 9.14
C ASN A 80 -10.11 -7.46 8.03
N PRO A 81 -9.55 -6.36 7.48
CA PRO A 81 -8.55 -6.42 6.41
C PRO A 81 -7.34 -7.30 6.73
N CYS A 82 -7.01 -7.47 8.02
CA CYS A 82 -5.89 -8.30 8.48
C CYS A 82 -6.28 -9.75 8.85
N GLU A 83 -7.50 -10.20 8.56
CA GLU A 83 -7.98 -11.55 8.89
C GLU A 83 -7.41 -12.61 7.95
N HIS A 84 -6.10 -12.82 8.06
CA HIS A 84 -5.39 -13.94 7.46
C HIS A 84 -5.17 -15.02 8.52
N LYS A 85 -4.96 -16.28 8.10
CA LYS A 85 -4.48 -17.32 9.02
C LYS A 85 -3.21 -16.80 9.69
N SER A 86 -3.19 -16.73 11.02
CA SER A 86 -2.14 -16.08 11.80
C SER A 86 -0.80 -16.76 11.56
N VAL A 87 0.00 -16.23 10.63
CA VAL A 87 1.40 -16.57 10.49
C VAL A 87 2.20 -15.38 10.98
N GLU A 88 3.36 -15.63 11.57
CA GLU A 88 4.29 -14.58 11.95
C GLU A 88 4.65 -13.74 10.72
N ARG A 89 4.16 -12.49 10.68
CA ARG A 89 4.47 -11.51 9.62
C ARG A 89 5.97 -11.18 9.53
N PHE A 90 6.72 -11.58 10.54
CA PHE A 90 8.16 -11.49 10.67
C PHE A 90 8.70 -12.86 11.10
N SER A 91 8.52 -13.88 10.24
CA SER A 91 9.02 -15.24 10.52
C SER A 91 10.53 -15.22 10.76
N GLU A 92 10.97 -15.94 11.78
CA GLU A 92 12.38 -16.12 12.13
C GLU A 92 13.10 -17.12 11.21
N VAL A 93 12.34 -17.90 10.42
CA VAL A 93 12.80 -19.17 9.84
C VAL A 93 13.08 -19.07 8.33
N SER A 94 12.57 -18.04 7.65
CA SER A 94 12.78 -17.85 6.21
C SER A 94 12.90 -16.36 5.86
N GLY A 95 13.71 -16.04 4.84
CA GLY A 95 13.85 -14.69 4.30
C GLY A 95 12.64 -14.21 3.49
N GLY A 96 11.74 -15.13 3.11
CA GLY A 96 10.56 -14.87 2.31
C GLY A 96 10.07 -16.12 1.59
N GLU A 97 8.96 -15.98 0.86
CA GLU A 97 8.52 -17.01 -0.08
C GLU A 97 9.19 -16.75 -1.43
N CYS A 98 9.85 -17.76 -2.01
CA CYS A 98 10.57 -17.64 -3.29
C CYS A 98 10.03 -18.59 -4.37
N ASP A 99 8.94 -19.31 -4.09
CA ASP A 99 8.32 -20.23 -5.04
C ASP A 99 7.81 -19.51 -6.29
N GLU A 100 8.37 -19.88 -7.45
CA GLU A 100 8.00 -19.36 -8.77
C GLU A 100 6.51 -19.56 -9.09
N LYS A 101 5.86 -20.58 -8.52
CA LYS A 101 4.42 -20.81 -8.70
C LYS A 101 3.58 -19.75 -8.00
N LYS A 102 4.13 -19.10 -6.97
CA LYS A 102 3.45 -18.06 -6.17
C LYS A 102 3.86 -16.64 -6.60
N ILE A 103 4.98 -16.50 -7.32
CA ILE A 103 5.52 -15.20 -7.76
C ILE A 103 5.57 -15.14 -9.28
N LYS A 104 4.62 -14.37 -9.84
CA LYS A 104 4.52 -14.16 -11.28
C LYS A 104 5.79 -13.50 -11.83
N GLY A 105 6.40 -14.13 -12.84
CA GLY A 105 7.56 -13.59 -13.55
C GLY A 105 8.89 -13.72 -12.81
N SER A 106 8.94 -14.51 -11.73
CA SER A 106 10.16 -14.67 -10.90
C SER A 106 11.33 -15.31 -11.67
N ASN A 107 11.08 -16.30 -12.53
CA ASN A 107 12.12 -17.11 -13.19
C ASN A 107 13.26 -17.54 -12.23
N GLY A 108 12.93 -17.75 -10.95
CA GLY A 108 13.84 -18.18 -9.89
C GLY A 108 14.57 -17.08 -9.11
N GLY A 109 14.29 -15.79 -9.37
CA GLY A 109 15.07 -14.67 -8.82
C GLY A 109 14.40 -13.82 -7.74
N ALA A 110 13.07 -13.87 -7.61
CA ALA A 110 12.32 -12.99 -6.69
C ALA A 110 11.82 -13.74 -5.45
N CYS A 111 11.88 -13.06 -4.30
CA CYS A 111 11.35 -13.55 -3.03
C CYS A 111 10.43 -12.50 -2.40
N ALA A 112 9.21 -12.89 -2.07
CA ALA A 112 8.23 -12.05 -1.39
C ALA A 112 8.48 -12.07 0.13
N PRO A 113 8.70 -10.91 0.77
CA PRO A 113 8.93 -10.87 2.22
C PRO A 113 7.65 -11.25 2.98
N PHE A 114 7.80 -11.82 4.18
CA PHE A 114 6.66 -12.19 5.05
C PHE A 114 5.69 -11.03 5.30
N ARG A 115 6.20 -9.79 5.38
CA ARG A 115 5.36 -8.58 5.45
C ARG A 115 4.34 -8.52 4.30
N ARG A 116 4.76 -8.76 3.06
CA ARG A 116 3.92 -8.74 1.84
C ARG A 116 2.96 -9.91 1.78
N LEU A 117 3.38 -11.09 2.23
CA LEU A 117 2.57 -12.31 2.21
C LEU A 117 1.32 -12.21 3.11
N HIS A 118 1.38 -11.31 4.10
CA HIS A 118 0.33 -11.10 5.08
C HIS A 118 -0.18 -9.66 5.12
N VAL A 119 -0.01 -8.92 4.02
CA VAL A 119 -0.54 -7.55 3.88
C VAL A 119 -2.04 -7.55 4.17
N CYS A 120 -2.53 -6.55 4.89
CA CYS A 120 -3.94 -6.48 5.26
C CYS A 120 -4.83 -6.02 4.09
N ASP A 121 -5.06 -6.88 3.10
CA ASP A 121 -5.82 -6.60 1.88
C ASP A 121 -7.11 -7.44 1.76
N LYS A 122 -7.52 -8.14 2.82
CA LYS A 122 -8.64 -9.09 2.75
C LYS A 122 -9.96 -8.46 2.33
N ASN A 123 -10.18 -7.19 2.71
CA ASN A 123 -11.34 -6.44 2.27
C ASN A 123 -11.31 -6.22 0.74
N LEU A 124 -10.14 -5.94 0.16
CA LEU A 124 -9.96 -5.73 -1.27
C LEU A 124 -10.21 -7.00 -2.09
N GLU A 125 -9.81 -8.17 -1.57
CA GLU A 125 -10.09 -9.47 -2.22
C GLU A 125 -11.59 -9.76 -2.38
N GLN A 126 -12.42 -9.14 -1.54
CA GLN A 126 -13.86 -9.42 -1.44
C GLN A 126 -14.69 -8.35 -2.15
N ILE A 127 -14.06 -7.33 -2.71
CA ILE A 127 -14.73 -6.34 -3.53
C ILE A 127 -15.11 -6.98 -4.86
N LYS A 128 -16.38 -6.81 -5.23
CA LYS A 128 -16.86 -7.20 -6.55
C LYS A 128 -16.59 -6.04 -7.51
N PRO A 129 -15.82 -6.21 -8.60
CA PRO A 129 -15.48 -5.10 -9.48
C PRO A 129 -16.69 -4.32 -10.03
N HIS A 130 -17.82 -5.00 -10.24
CA HIS A 130 -19.06 -4.38 -10.73
C HIS A 130 -19.82 -3.55 -9.67
N THR A 131 -19.46 -3.64 -8.38
CA THR A 131 -20.03 -2.80 -7.32
C THR A 131 -19.23 -1.51 -7.10
N ILE A 132 -18.02 -1.42 -7.67
CA ILE A 132 -17.25 -0.17 -7.72
C ILE A 132 -17.80 0.68 -8.88
N THR A 133 -18.78 1.52 -8.58
CA THR A 133 -19.40 2.42 -9.57
C THR A 133 -18.69 3.77 -9.69
N ALA A 134 -17.85 4.12 -8.72
CA ALA A 134 -17.09 5.36 -8.70
C ALA A 134 -15.73 5.21 -7.99
N THR A 135 -14.76 6.05 -8.37
CA THR A 135 -13.43 6.12 -7.75
C THR A 135 -13.48 6.41 -6.24
N HIS A 136 -14.53 7.09 -5.79
CA HIS A 136 -14.77 7.42 -4.38
C HIS A 136 -14.89 6.17 -3.51
N ASN A 137 -15.65 5.17 -3.95
CA ASN A 137 -15.85 3.97 -3.16
C ASN A 137 -14.58 3.13 -3.08
N LEU A 138 -13.86 2.98 -4.19
CA LEU A 138 -12.59 2.27 -4.20
C LEU A 138 -11.57 2.91 -3.25
N LEU A 139 -11.54 4.25 -3.19
CA LEU A 139 -10.67 4.96 -2.27
C LEU A 139 -10.94 4.58 -0.80
N VAL A 140 -12.19 4.41 -0.41
CA VAL A 140 -12.55 4.05 0.97
C VAL A 140 -11.96 2.69 1.36
N ASP A 141 -12.16 1.66 0.53
CA ASP A 141 -11.66 0.32 0.85
C ASP A 141 -10.11 0.26 0.82
N VAL A 142 -9.46 1.03 -0.07
CA VAL A 142 -8.00 1.17 -0.09
C VAL A 142 -7.48 1.88 1.17
N CYS A 143 -8.11 2.97 1.59
CA CYS A 143 -7.76 3.67 2.83
C CYS A 143 -7.94 2.76 4.06
N MET A 144 -8.97 1.93 4.06
CA MET A 144 -9.23 0.96 5.14
C MET A 144 -8.14 -0.12 5.21
N ALA A 145 -7.75 -0.70 4.07
CA ALA A 145 -6.63 -1.63 4.00
C ALA A 145 -5.33 -0.99 4.54
N ALA A 146 -5.03 0.24 4.11
CA ALA A 146 -3.87 0.99 4.57
C ALA A 146 -3.89 1.31 6.07
N GLN A 147 -5.05 1.67 6.63
CA GLN A 147 -5.23 1.92 8.06
C GLN A 147 -4.92 0.67 8.89
N PHE A 148 -5.48 -0.47 8.50
CA PHE A 148 -5.29 -1.75 9.18
C PHE A 148 -3.85 -2.27 9.03
N GLU A 149 -3.25 -2.15 7.84
CA GLU A 149 -1.86 -2.50 7.59
C GLU A 149 -0.91 -1.67 8.46
N GLY A 150 -1.12 -0.35 8.54
CA GLY A 150 -0.32 0.54 9.38
C GLY A 150 -0.44 0.21 10.87
N ALA A 151 -1.66 -0.07 11.36
CA ALA A 151 -1.90 -0.49 12.74
C ALA A 151 -1.23 -1.83 13.06
N SER A 152 -1.29 -2.79 12.12
CA SER A 152 -0.63 -4.09 12.24
C SER A 152 0.88 -3.92 12.39
N ILE A 153 1.53 -3.16 11.49
CA ILE A 153 2.98 -2.91 11.55
C ILE A 153 3.38 -2.26 12.87
N LYS A 154 2.64 -1.24 13.31
CA LYS A 154 2.90 -0.55 14.58
C LYS A 154 2.90 -1.52 15.77
N GLY A 155 2.00 -2.50 15.80
CA GLY A 155 1.91 -3.48 16.87
C GLY A 155 3.08 -4.49 16.92
N TYR A 156 3.63 -4.87 15.76
CA TYR A 156 4.71 -5.85 15.66
C TYR A 156 6.12 -5.24 15.72
N TYR A 157 6.27 -3.98 15.32
CA TYR A 157 7.57 -3.31 15.20
C TYR A 157 8.41 -3.27 16.50
N PRO A 158 7.85 -3.02 17.70
CA PRO A 158 8.64 -3.04 18.94
C PRO A 158 9.32 -4.39 19.21
N LYS A 159 8.64 -5.51 18.92
CA LYS A 159 9.19 -6.87 19.07
C LYS A 159 10.36 -7.10 18.12
N TYR A 160 10.27 -6.53 16.91
CA TYR A 160 11.33 -6.60 15.91
C TYR A 160 12.56 -5.79 16.33
N GLN A 161 12.38 -4.55 16.82
CA GLN A 161 13.48 -3.72 17.31
C GLN A 161 14.25 -4.39 18.45
N GLU A 162 13.53 -4.93 19.43
CA GLU A 162 14.13 -5.62 20.59
C GLU A 162 14.96 -6.83 20.16
N LYS A 163 14.44 -7.59 19.19
CA LYS A 163 15.06 -8.82 18.72
C LYS A 163 16.29 -8.59 17.82
N TYR A 164 16.17 -7.75 16.81
CA TYR A 164 17.23 -7.54 15.81
C TYR A 164 18.21 -6.45 16.20
N LYS A 165 17.95 -5.71 17.31
CA LYS A 165 18.75 -4.56 17.77
C LYS A 165 19.07 -3.60 16.62
N ASP A 166 18.08 -3.47 15.73
CA ASP A 166 18.30 -3.03 14.37
C ASP A 166 18.63 -1.54 14.37
N THR A 167 19.87 -1.21 14.02
CA THR A 167 20.37 0.17 13.97
C THR A 167 20.01 0.78 12.62
N GLY A 168 18.72 1.02 12.36
CA GLY A 168 18.34 1.84 11.18
C GLY A 168 16.99 1.60 10.52
N SER A 169 16.24 0.53 10.85
CA SER A 169 14.90 0.36 10.30
C SER A 169 13.91 1.17 11.12
N THR A 170 13.70 2.46 10.82
CA THR A 170 12.62 3.25 11.47
C THR A 170 11.25 2.70 11.05
N MET A 171 10.25 2.74 11.93
CA MET A 171 8.87 2.32 11.64
C MET A 171 8.35 2.88 10.29
N CYS A 172 8.78 4.10 9.93
CA CYS A 172 8.50 4.74 8.65
C CYS A 172 9.01 3.95 7.43
N THR A 173 10.19 3.32 7.51
CA THR A 173 10.71 2.48 6.42
C THR A 173 9.81 1.28 6.17
N MET A 174 9.29 0.66 7.23
CA MET A 174 8.39 -0.49 7.10
C MET A 174 7.02 -0.08 6.55
N LEU A 175 6.51 1.08 6.98
CA LEU A 175 5.29 1.66 6.41
C LEU A 175 5.47 2.02 4.93
N ALA A 176 6.60 2.62 4.54
CA ALA A 176 6.89 2.95 3.14
C ALA A 176 6.97 1.69 2.25
N ARG A 177 7.55 0.61 2.77
CA ARG A 177 7.59 -0.70 2.09
C ARG A 177 6.20 -1.34 1.95
N SER A 178 5.27 -1.12 2.88
CA SER A 178 3.88 -1.58 2.73
C SER A 178 3.03 -0.68 1.85
N PHE A 179 3.34 0.62 1.79
CA PHE A 179 2.69 1.54 0.85
C PHE A 179 3.07 1.25 -0.61
N ALA A 180 4.31 0.83 -0.86
CA ALA A 180 4.80 0.52 -2.20
C ALA A 180 4.32 -0.85 -2.74
N ASP A 181 3.89 -1.75 -1.85
CA ASP A 181 3.43 -3.11 -2.15
C ASP A 181 1.95 -3.17 -2.58
#